data_AF-A0A5C6LIW7-F1
#
_entry.id   AF-A0A5C6LIW7-F1
#
_cell.length_a   1.000
_cell.length_b   1.000
_cell.length_c   1.000
_cell.angle_alpha   90.00
_cell.angle_beta   90.00
_cell.angle_gamma   90.00
#
_symmetry.space_group_name_H-M   'P 1'
#
loop_
_entity.id
_entity.type
_entity.pdbx_description
1 polymer ?
#
loop_
_entity_poly.entity_id
_entity_poly.type
_entity_poly.pdbx_seq_one_letter_code
_entity_poly.pdbx_strand_id
1 'polypeptide(L)'
;MNKSYFETRKTEIQSEIDSWKQGLRDLEDEYISSNQKFPIGSKVCITTPAHEGWALSTREKITFPERKRYSYVTGYEICHNEVVPILMKAKKDGTISKIRDYITLERVIVELA
;
A
#
# COMPACT_ATOMS: atom_id res chain seq x y z
N MET A 1 -29.57 -7.29 -38.55
CA MET A 1 -29.57 -6.92 -37.11
C MET A 1 -30.21 -5.55 -36.96
N ASN A 2 -31.12 -5.35 -36.01
CA ASN A 2 -31.84 -4.07 -35.84
C ASN A 2 -31.25 -3.24 -34.67
N LYS A 3 -31.55 -1.94 -34.64
CA LYS A 3 -31.03 -1.01 -33.61
C LYS A 3 -31.43 -1.43 -32.19
N SER A 4 -32.68 -1.86 -32.01
CA SER A 4 -33.20 -2.29 -30.70
C SER A 4 -32.39 -3.46 -30.13
N TYR A 5 -32.13 -4.49 -30.94
CA TYR A 5 -31.31 -5.63 -30.55
C TYR A 5 -29.88 -5.23 -30.17
N PHE A 6 -29.27 -4.31 -30.93
CA PHE A 6 -27.93 -3.82 -30.61
C PHE A 6 -27.89 -3.12 -29.24
N GLU A 7 -28.83 -2.23 -28.94
CA GLU A 7 -28.88 -1.53 -27.65
C GLU A 7 -29.13 -2.50 -26.49
N THR A 8 -30.07 -3.45 -26.62
CA THR A 8 -30.32 -4.47 -25.58
C THR A 8 -29.07 -5.30 -25.30
N ARG A 9 -28.41 -5.83 -26.33
CA ARG A 9 -27.18 -6.62 -26.14
C ARG A 9 -26.05 -5.81 -25.53
N LYS A 10 -25.91 -4.53 -25.90
CA LYS A 10 -24.93 -3.62 -25.31
C LYS A 10 -25.17 -3.44 -23.80
N THR A 11 -26.42 -3.24 -23.39
CA THR A 11 -26.77 -3.09 -21.98
C THR A 11 -26.56 -4.36 -21.15
N GLU A 12 -26.84 -5.53 -21.73
CA GLU A 12 -26.58 -6.82 -21.10
C GLU A 12 -25.08 -7.02 -20.85
N ILE A 13 -24.26 -6.78 -21.88
CA ILE A 13 -22.80 -6.86 -21.77
C ILE A 13 -22.26 -5.86 -20.75
N GLN A 14 -22.78 -4.63 -20.73
CA GLN A 14 -22.36 -3.62 -19.75
C GLN A 14 -22.69 -4.05 -18.33
N SER A 15 -23.87 -4.64 -18.12
CA SER A 15 -24.29 -5.15 -16.81
C SER A 15 -23.40 -6.30 -16.34
N GLU A 16 -23.03 -7.22 -17.24
CA GLU A 16 -22.06 -8.27 -16.94
C GLU A 16 -20.71 -7.68 -16.53
N ILE A 17 -20.16 -6.72 -17.30
CA ILE A 17 -18.89 -6.06 -16.99
C ILE A 17 -18.92 -5.44 -15.60
N ASP A 18 -20.01 -4.77 -15.23
CA ASP A 18 -20.12 -4.11 -13.93
C ASP A 18 -20.26 -5.12 -12.79
N SER A 19 -20.95 -6.26 -13.01
CA SER A 19 -20.98 -7.39 -12.08
C SER A 19 -19.59 -7.99 -11.86
N TRP A 20 -18.82 -8.20 -12.92
CA TRP A 20 -17.46 -8.73 -12.82
C TRP A 20 -16.52 -7.76 -12.08
N LYS A 21 -16.63 -6.46 -12.35
CA LYS A 21 -15.86 -5.44 -11.61
C LYS A 21 -16.21 -5.43 -10.13
N GLN A 22 -17.48 -5.61 -9.78
CA GLN A 22 -17.88 -5.69 -8.37
C GLN A 22 -17.30 -6.94 -7.71
N GLY A 23 -17.44 -8.11 -8.34
CA GLY A 23 -16.86 -9.34 -7.82
C GLY A 23 -15.34 -9.28 -7.65
N LEU A 24 -14.63 -8.58 -8.55
CA LEU A 24 -13.19 -8.34 -8.39
C LEU A 24 -12.88 -7.49 -7.15
N ARG A 25 -13.63 -6.39 -6.91
CA ARG A 25 -13.45 -5.56 -5.70
C ARG A 25 -13.71 -6.36 -4.43
N ASP A 26 -14.77 -7.15 -4.42
CA ASP A 26 -15.12 -7.96 -3.24
C ASP A 26 -14.00 -8.97 -2.91
N LEU A 27 -13.40 -9.58 -3.93
CA LEU A 27 -12.24 -10.47 -3.77
C LEU A 27 -10.98 -9.72 -3.29
N GLU A 28 -10.72 -8.53 -3.83
CA GLU A 28 -9.60 -7.69 -3.38
C GLU A 28 -9.76 -7.30 -1.90
N ASP A 29 -10.97 -6.87 -1.51
CA ASP A 29 -11.30 -6.50 -0.13
C ASP A 29 -11.19 -7.70 0.83
N GLU A 30 -11.67 -8.88 0.42
CA GLU A 30 -11.53 -10.12 1.19
C GLU A 30 -10.05 -10.51 1.37
N TYR A 31 -9.26 -10.45 0.29
CA TYR A 31 -7.84 -10.75 0.33
C TYR A 31 -7.07 -9.78 1.23
N ILE A 32 -7.36 -8.48 1.13
CA ILE A 32 -6.79 -7.45 2.00
C ILE A 32 -7.17 -7.72 3.47
N SER A 33 -8.45 -7.94 3.76
CA SER A 33 -8.96 -8.16 5.11
C SER A 33 -8.32 -9.38 5.78
N SER A 34 -8.10 -10.44 5.01
CA SER A 34 -7.52 -11.70 5.50
C SER A 34 -6.00 -11.65 5.69
N ASN A 35 -5.31 -10.73 5.00
CA ASN A 35 -3.84 -10.65 5.00
C ASN A 35 -3.30 -9.34 5.63
N GLN A 36 -4.17 -8.57 6.29
CA GLN A 36 -3.76 -7.36 7.00
C GLN A 36 -2.80 -7.69 8.16
N LYS A 37 -1.63 -7.06 8.16
CA LYS A 37 -0.61 -7.28 9.22
C LYS A 37 -0.86 -6.42 10.45
N PHE A 38 -1.48 -5.26 10.26
CA PHE A 38 -1.70 -4.23 11.26
C PHE A 38 -3.12 -3.65 11.15
N PRO A 39 -3.78 -3.30 12.26
CA PRO A 39 -5.08 -2.63 12.20
C PRO A 39 -4.97 -1.25 11.53
N ILE A 40 -5.96 -0.87 10.73
CA ILE A 40 -6.05 0.47 10.13
C ILE A 40 -6.19 1.52 11.24
N GLY A 41 -5.47 2.62 11.11
CA GLY A 41 -5.34 3.68 12.11
C GLY A 41 -4.18 3.47 13.10
N SER A 42 -3.55 2.29 13.09
CA SER A 42 -2.43 2.01 13.98
C SER A 42 -1.21 2.87 13.66
N LYS A 43 -0.53 3.29 14.71
CA LYS A 43 0.81 3.87 14.62
C LYS A 43 1.82 2.73 14.56
N VAL A 44 2.71 2.79 13.58
CA VAL A 44 3.80 1.83 13.41
C VAL A 44 5.15 2.51 13.55
N CYS A 45 6.10 1.81 14.16
CA CYS A 45 7.50 2.17 14.18
C CYS A 45 8.20 1.45 13.02
N ILE A 46 8.85 2.24 12.19
CA ILE A 46 9.62 1.80 11.03
C ILE A 46 11.09 1.92 11.42
N THR A 47 11.74 0.78 11.58
CA THR A 47 13.16 0.69 11.91
C THR A 47 13.92 0.28 10.65
N THR A 48 14.77 1.18 10.15
CA THR A 48 15.77 0.85 9.14
C THR A 48 17.07 0.51 9.87
N PRO A 49 17.51 -0.76 9.86
CA PRO A 49 18.72 -1.17 10.55
C PRO A 49 19.95 -0.49 9.95
N ALA A 50 21.01 -0.43 10.76
CA ALA A 50 22.30 0.06 10.29
C ALA A 50 22.77 -0.80 9.10
N HIS A 51 23.20 -0.14 8.03
CA HIS A 51 23.64 -0.82 6.83
C HIS A 51 24.71 -0.01 6.13
N GLU A 52 25.53 -0.69 5.34
CA GLU A 52 26.51 -0.04 4.49
C GLU A 52 25.91 0.22 3.11
N GLY A 53 26.21 1.38 2.55
CA GLY A 53 25.80 1.73 1.20
C GLY A 53 26.82 2.65 0.55
N TRP A 54 26.66 2.86 -0.76
CA TRP A 54 27.52 3.76 -1.51
C TRP A 54 26.92 5.17 -1.51
N ALA A 55 27.71 6.16 -1.11
CA ALA A 55 27.36 7.55 -1.31
C ALA A 55 27.50 7.90 -2.79
N LEU A 56 26.40 8.31 -3.45
CA LEU A 56 26.44 8.71 -4.86
C LEU A 56 27.35 9.93 -5.10
N SER A 57 27.51 10.79 -4.11
CA SER A 57 28.31 12.01 -4.18
C SER A 57 29.81 11.75 -4.10
N THR A 58 30.28 10.98 -3.12
CA THR A 58 31.71 10.74 -2.89
C THR A 58 32.22 9.45 -3.51
N ARG A 59 31.32 8.56 -3.96
CA ARG A 59 31.66 7.19 -4.37
C ARG A 59 32.49 6.47 -3.30
N GLU A 60 32.10 6.66 -2.05
CA GLU A 60 32.70 5.96 -0.92
C GLU A 60 31.64 5.08 -0.27
N LYS A 61 32.09 3.99 0.33
CA LYS A 61 31.25 3.12 1.15
C LYS A 61 31.04 3.81 2.49
N ILE A 62 29.81 4.25 2.74
CA ILE A 62 29.42 4.90 3.99
C ILE A 62 28.53 3.97 4.80
N THR A 63 28.68 4.03 6.13
CA THR A 63 27.81 3.31 7.05
C THR A 63 26.65 4.22 7.43
N PHE A 64 25.43 3.81 7.09
CA PHE A 64 24.22 4.47 7.54
C PHE A 64 23.85 3.92 8.92
N PRO A 65 23.71 4.78 9.95
CA PRO A 65 23.28 4.33 11.27
C PRO A 65 21.82 3.87 11.22
N GLU A 66 21.41 3.09 12.21
CA GLU A 66 20.01 2.73 12.39
C GLU A 66 19.14 4.00 12.52
N ARG A 67 17.99 3.99 11.85
CA ARG A 67 17.02 5.09 11.92
C ARG A 67 15.64 4.54 12.24
N LYS A 68 14.97 5.20 13.19
CA LYS A 68 13.57 4.94 13.52
C LYS A 68 12.71 6.12 13.12
N ARG A 69 11.54 5.84 12.58
CA ARG A 69 10.52 6.84 12.28
C ARG A 69 9.13 6.26 12.49
N TYR A 70 8.16 7.12 12.76
CA TYR A 70 6.78 6.71 12.97
C TYR A 70 5.93 7.06 11.77
N SER A 71 5.02 6.15 11.44
CA SER A 71 4.01 6.31 10.40
C SER A 71 2.70 5.70 10.85
N TYR A 72 1.62 6.01 10.14
CA TYR A 72 0.28 5.51 10.41
C TYR A 72 -0.19 4.65 9.25
N VAL A 73 -0.82 3.52 9.57
CA VAL A 73 -1.47 2.65 8.59
C VAL A 73 -2.83 3.25 8.25
N THR A 74 -3.02 3.71 7.01
CA THR A 74 -4.30 4.32 6.58
C THR A 74 -5.15 3.41 5.72
N GLY A 75 -4.59 2.28 5.28
CA GLY A 75 -5.26 1.32 4.42
C GLY A 75 -4.25 0.30 3.90
N TYR A 76 -4.65 -0.44 2.88
CA TYR A 76 -3.84 -1.45 2.23
C TYR A 76 -4.01 -1.38 0.72
N GLU A 77 -3.00 -1.85 0.02
CA GLU A 77 -3.05 -2.07 -1.42
C GLU A 77 -2.40 -3.42 -1.75
N ILE A 78 -2.81 -3.99 -2.88
CA ILE A 78 -2.19 -5.21 -3.41
C ILE A 78 -1.09 -4.77 -4.37
N CYS A 79 0.16 -5.07 -4.03
CA CYS A 79 1.32 -4.81 -4.87
C CYS A 79 2.03 -6.14 -5.17
N HIS A 80 2.20 -6.49 -6.44
CA HIS A 80 2.79 -7.77 -6.86
C HIS A 80 2.17 -9.00 -6.16
N ASN A 81 0.84 -9.02 -6.03
CA ASN A 81 0.07 -10.06 -5.33
C ASN A 81 0.28 -10.14 -3.82
N GLU A 82 0.95 -9.15 -3.20
CA GLU A 82 1.11 -9.07 -1.75
C GLU A 82 0.31 -7.90 -1.16
N VAL A 83 -0.28 -8.12 0.01
CA VAL A 83 -0.98 -7.07 0.76
C VAL A 83 0.02 -6.19 1.51
N VAL A 84 0.14 -4.95 1.08
CA VAL A 84 1.10 -3.97 1.60
C VAL A 84 0.35 -2.83 2.29
N PRO A 85 0.75 -2.42 3.51
CA PRO A 85 0.12 -1.30 4.19
C PRO A 85 0.42 0.03 3.48
N ILE A 86 -0.61 0.85 3.34
CA ILE A 86 -0.48 2.26 2.95
C ILE A 86 -0.07 3.04 4.19
N LEU A 87 1.17 3.53 4.19
CA LEU A 87 1.77 4.25 5.30
C LEU A 87 1.77 5.75 5.05
N MET A 88 1.34 6.52 6.06
CA MET A 88 1.39 7.99 6.06
C MET A 88 2.34 8.46 7.16
N LYS A 89 3.23 9.41 6.84
CA LYS A 89 4.24 9.87 7.81
C LYS A 89 3.57 10.47 9.04
N ALA A 90 4.13 10.22 10.23
CA ALA A 90 3.76 11.00 11.41
C ALA A 90 4.43 12.38 11.36
N LYS A 91 3.67 13.42 11.69
CA LYS A 91 4.21 14.77 11.92
C LYS A 91 4.87 14.86 13.31
N LYS A 92 5.63 15.94 13.55
CA LYS A 92 6.24 16.22 14.87
C LYS A 92 5.21 16.40 16.00
N ASP A 93 4.01 16.87 15.67
CA ASP A 93 2.88 17.02 16.59
C ASP A 93 2.18 15.68 16.91
N GLY A 94 2.62 14.58 16.30
CA GLY A 94 2.01 13.26 16.45
C GLY A 94 0.84 12.99 15.52
N THR A 95 0.38 13.95 14.71
CA THR A 95 -0.75 13.77 13.77
C THR A 95 -0.32 13.10 12.47
N ILE A 96 -1.30 12.58 11.72
CA ILE A 96 -1.08 11.98 10.40
C ILE A 96 -0.73 13.08 9.38
N SER A 97 0.36 12.90 8.64
CA SER A 97 0.72 13.76 7.51
C SER A 97 -0.07 13.39 6.25
N LYS A 98 -0.24 14.36 5.34
CA LYS A 98 -0.77 14.09 3.98
C LYS A 98 0.27 13.43 3.07
N ILE A 99 1.52 13.30 3.54
CA ILE A 99 2.64 12.76 2.77
C ILE A 99 2.73 11.25 3.02
N ARG A 100 2.61 10.48 1.95
CA ARG A 100 2.81 9.03 1.94
C ARG A 100 4.25 8.68 2.30
N ASP A 101 4.41 7.64 3.10
CA ASP A 101 5.72 7.10 3.45
C ASP A 101 6.05 5.87 2.61
N TYR A 102 6.99 6.03 1.70
CA TYR A 102 7.50 4.92 0.91
C TYR A 102 8.60 4.22 1.71
N ILE A 103 8.42 2.91 1.90
CA ILE A 103 9.43 2.02 2.47
C ILE A 103 9.76 0.92 1.47
N THR A 104 11.04 0.56 1.42
CA THR A 104 11.48 -0.68 0.81
C THR A 104 11.35 -1.79 1.86
N LEU A 105 10.32 -2.63 1.71
CA LEU A 105 10.03 -3.71 2.67
C LEU A 105 11.21 -4.67 2.88
N GLU A 106 12.09 -4.82 1.88
CA GLU A 106 13.26 -5.71 1.93
C GLU A 106 14.30 -5.38 3.02
N ARG A 107 14.32 -4.14 3.52
CA ARG A 107 15.39 -3.68 4.45
C ARG A 107 14.84 -3.00 5.69
N VAL A 108 13.57 -3.21 6.02
CA VAL A 108 12.90 -2.41 7.03
C VAL A 108 12.07 -3.32 7.93
N ILE A 109 12.20 -3.10 9.24
CA ILE A 109 11.38 -3.77 10.26
C ILE A 109 10.23 -2.83 10.60
N VAL A 110 9.01 -3.34 10.56
CA VAL A 110 7.79 -2.59 10.88
C VAL A 110 7.11 -3.25 12.06
N GLU A 111 6.93 -2.49 13.14
CA GLU A 111 6.33 -2.96 14.39
C GLU A 111 5.23 -1.98 14.84
N LEU A 112 4.27 -2.45 15.64
CA LEU A 112 3.32 -1.56 16.29
C LEU A 112 4.05 -0.69 17.32
N ALA A 113 3.75 0.62 17.30
CA ALA A 113 4.39 1.63 18.15
C ALA A 113 3.65 1.84 19.48
#